data_AF-A0A1W9QTL5-F1
#
_entry.id   AF-A0A1W9QTL5-F1
#
_cell.length_a   1.000
_cell.length_b   1.000
_cell.length_c   1.000
_cell.angle_alpha   90.00
_cell.angle_beta   90.00
_cell.angle_gamma   90.00
#
_symmetry.space_group_name_H-M   'P 1'
#
loop_
_entity.id
_entity.type
_entity.pdbx_description
1 polymer ?
#
loop_
_entity_poly.entity_id
_entity_poly.type
_entity_poly.pdbx_seq_one_letter_code
_entity_poly.pdbx_strand_id
1 'polypeptide(L)' 'MEKETIFTLITWTKRLLGLIAVLLWIYVIFTISQSPASFMGQAPYCMASTMLIFGILTAVHKGLD' A
#
# COMPACT_ATOMS: atom_id res chain seq x y z
N MET A 1 -8.09 -15.79 27.25
CA MET A 1 -6.67 -15.63 26.86
C MET A 1 -6.47 -15.79 25.35
N GLU A 2 -7.02 -16.80 24.68
CA GLU A 2 -6.77 -17.04 23.23
C GLU A 2 -7.30 -15.93 22.29
N LYS A 3 -8.47 -15.36 22.57
CA LYS A 3 -9.11 -14.35 21.70
C LYS A 3 -8.41 -12.99 21.70
N GLU A 4 -7.84 -12.57 22.83
CA GLU A 4 -7.12 -11.29 22.92
C GLU A 4 -5.79 -11.33 22.17
N THR A 5 -5.09 -12.47 22.20
CA THR A 5 -3.86 -12.67 21.44
C THR A 5 -4.11 -12.59 19.94
N ILE A 6 -5.20 -13.19 19.45
CA ILE A 6 -5.59 -13.16 18.03
C ILE A 6 -5.94 -11.73 17.58
N PHE A 7 -6.74 -11.00 18.37
CA PHE A 7 -7.09 -9.61 18.07
C PHE A 7 -5.85 -8.70 18.01
N THR A 8 -4.90 -8.93 18.91
CA THR A 8 -3.64 -8.20 18.94
C THR A 8 -2.78 -8.50 17.70
N LEU A 9 -2.71 -9.78 17.30
CA LEU A 9 -1.97 -10.23 16.12
C LEU A 9 -2.55 -9.67 14.82
N ILE A 10 -3.88 -9.66 14.69
CA ILE A 10 -4.59 -9.06 13.54
C ILE A 10 -4.29 -7.56 13.47
N THR A 11 -4.35 -6.86 14.60
CA THR A 11 -4.05 -5.42 14.67
C THR A 11 -2.62 -5.11 14.25
N TRP A 12 -1.64 -5.89 14.72
CA TRP A 12 -0.24 -5.74 14.32
C TRP A 12 0.00 -6.06 12.85
N THR A 13 -0.67 -7.09 12.34
CA THR A 13 -0.62 -7.48 10.92
C THR A 13 -1.13 -6.36 10.03
N LYS A 14 -2.27 -5.74 10.38
CA LYS A 14 -2.82 -4.56 9.69
C LYS A 14 -1.84 -3.39 9.67
N ARG A 15 -1.23 -3.05 10.82
CA ARG A 15 -0.21 -1.99 10.90
C ARG A 15 1.00 -2.28 10.01
N LEU A 16 1.50 -3.51 10.02
CA LEU A 16 2.64 -3.92 9.21
C LEU A 16 2.31 -3.84 7.70
N LEU A 17 1.12 -4.31 7.31
CA LEU A 17 0.62 -4.20 5.94
C LEU A 17 0.52 -2.75 5.47
N GLY A 18 0.02 -1.85 6.33
CA GLY A 18 -0.02 -0.42 6.04
C GLY A 18 1.37 0.16 5.81
N LEU A 19 2.34 -0.20 6.65
CA LEU A 19 3.71 0.27 6.55
C LEU A 19 4.39 -0.25 5.26
N ILE A 20 4.20 -1.53 4.92
CA ILE A 20 4.70 -2.12 3.67
C ILE A 20 4.10 -1.43 2.45
N ALA A 21 2.78 -1.16 2.46
CA ALA A 21 2.11 -0.50 1.34
C ALA A 21 2.64 0.93 1.13
N VAL A 22 2.90 1.69 2.19
CA VAL A 22 3.49 3.03 2.10
C VAL A 22 4.92 2.96 1.54
N LEU A 23 5.75 2.03 2.01
CA LEU A 23 7.11 1.86 1.50
C LEU A 23 7.12 1.48 0.01
N LEU A 24 6.25 0.55 -0.40
CA LEU A 24 6.08 0.19 -1.81
C LEU A 24 5.62 1.37 -2.65
N TRP A 25 4.67 2.16 -2.15
CA TRP A 25 4.17 3.35 -2.83
C TRP A 25 5.27 4.39 -3.05
N ILE A 26 6.07 4.68 -2.02
CA ILE A 26 7.23 5.60 -2.13
C ILE A 26 8.23 5.08 -3.15
N TYR A 27 8.56 3.78 -3.12
CA TYR A 27 9.50 3.16 -4.06
C TYR A 27 9.03 3.30 -5.51
N VAL A 28 7.74 3.05 -5.77
CA VAL A 28 7.16 3.16 -7.11
C VAL A 28 7.16 4.61 -7.59
N ILE A 29 6.76 5.58 -6.74
CA ILE A 29 6.81 7.01 -7.09
C ILE A 29 8.23 7.44 -7.40
N PHE A 30 9.20 7.04 -6.57
CA PHE A 30 10.61 7.37 -6.78
C PHE A 30 11.15 6.77 -8.09
N THR A 31 10.68 5.58 -8.47
CA THR A 31 11.04 4.95 -9.75
C THR A 31 10.42 5.70 -10.93
N ILE A 32 9.15 6.12 -10.82
CA ILE A 32 8.47 6.89 -11.86
C ILE A 32 9.10 8.28 -12.02
N SER A 33 9.46 8.95 -10.92
CA SER A 33 10.03 10.30 -10.97
C SER A 33 11.41 10.38 -11.63
N GLN A 34 12.13 9.26 -11.70
CA GLN A 34 13.39 9.17 -12.46
C GLN A 34 13.18 9.02 -13.97
N SER A 35 11.93 8.82 -14.43
CA SER A 35 11.63 8.72 -15.85
C SER A 35 11.82 10.06 -16.56
N PRO A 36 12.42 10.10 -17.76
CA PRO A 36 12.55 11.32 -18.56
C PRO A 36 11.23 11.77 -19.23
N ALA A 37 10.12 11.04 -19.02
CA ALA A 37 8.83 11.37 -19.61
C ALA A 37 8.24 12.69 -19.06
N SER A 38 7.40 13.37 -19.84
CA SER A 38 6.72 14.58 -19.38
C SER A 38 5.70 14.28 -18.27
N PHE A 39 5.37 15.27 -17.44
CA PHE A 39 4.43 15.12 -16.33
C PHE A 39 3.08 14.53 -16.77
N MET A 40 2.54 14.96 -17.91
CA MET A 40 1.29 14.38 -18.46
C MET A 40 1.42 12.91 -18.84
N GLY A 41 2.62 12.46 -19.24
CA GLY A 41 2.90 11.05 -19.48
C GLY A 41 3.03 10.24 -18.18
N GLN A 42 3.57 10.83 -17.11
CA GLN A 42 3.80 10.15 -15.83
C GLN A 42 2.57 10.13 -14.90
N ALA A 43 1.75 11.17 -14.94
CA ALA A 43 0.62 11.34 -14.02
C ALA A 43 -0.35 10.14 -14.00
N PRO A 44 -0.74 9.53 -15.14
CA PRO A 44 -1.59 8.35 -15.14
C PRO A 44 -0.96 7.15 -14.43
N TYR A 45 0.35 6.92 -14.58
CA TYR A 45 1.05 5.82 -13.92
C TYR A 45 1.17 6.04 -12.41
N CYS A 46 1.42 7.28 -11.98
CA CYS A 46 1.43 7.64 -10.57
C CYS A 46 0.04 7.42 -9.92
N MET A 47 -1.03 7.87 -10.57
CA MET A 47 -2.40 7.66 -10.08
C MET A 47 -2.79 6.18 -10.06
N ALA A 48 -2.55 5.46 -11.16
CA ALA A 48 -2.91 4.05 -11.28
C ALA A 48 -2.14 3.17 -10.27
N SER A 49 -0.85 3.40 -10.10
CA SER A 49 -0.05 2.66 -9.11
C SER A 49 -0.51 2.94 -7.68
N THR A 50 -0.80 4.19 -7.35
CA THR A 50 -1.37 4.58 -6.04
C THR A 50 -2.69 3.86 -5.79
N MET A 51 -3.63 3.92 -6.74
CA MET A 51 -4.93 3.26 -6.61
C MET A 51 -4.80 1.75 -6.46
N LEU A 52 -3.88 1.11 -7.18
CA LEU A 52 -3.65 -0.32 -7.11
C LEU A 52 -3.07 -0.73 -5.75
N ILE A 53 -2.03 -0.03 -5.28
CA ILE A 53 -1.37 -0.35 -3.99
C ILE A 53 -2.35 -0.17 -2.83
N PHE A 54 -3.06 0.96 -2.77
CA PHE A 54 -4.03 1.20 -1.68
C PHE A 54 -5.31 0.38 -1.84
N GLY A 55 -5.70 0.03 -3.06
CA GLY A 55 -6.81 -0.88 -3.34
C GLY A 55 -6.53 -2.29 -2.80
N ILE A 56 -5.35 -2.84 -3.08
CA ILE A 56 -4.90 -4.13 -2.53
C ILE A 56 -4.80 -4.06 -1.01
N LEU A 57 -4.19 -2.99 -0.47
CA LEU A 57 -4.12 -2.80 0.99
C LEU A 57 -5.51 -2.84 1.64
N THR A 58 -6.48 -2.15 1.03
CA THR A 58 -7.86 -2.10 1.52
C THR A 58 -8.54 -3.47 1.47
N ALA A 59 -8.37 -4.21 0.36
CA ALA A 59 -8.92 -5.55 0.23
C ALA A 59 -8.33 -6.52 1.26
N VAL A 60 -7.01 -6.47 1.48
CA VAL A 60 -6.32 -7.31 2.47
C VAL A 60 -6.70 -6.90 3.90
N HIS A 61 -6.81 -5.59 4.19
CA HIS A 61 -7.26 -5.11 5.49
C HIS A 61 -8.67 -5.58 5.84
N LYS A 62 -9.62 -5.46 4.90
CA LYS A 62 -11.00 -5.94 5.08
C LYS A 62 -11.11 -7.46 5.15
N GLY A 63 -10.24 -8.19 4.47
CA GLY A 63 -10.18 -9.66 4.57
C GLY A 63 -9.60 -10.17 5.88
N LEU A 64 -8.95 -9.31 6.65
CA LEU A 64 -8.43 -9.57 8.00
C LEU A 64 -9.37 -9.07 9.11
N ASP A 65 -10.52 -8.47 8.77
CA ASP A 65 -11.64 -8.24 9.69
C ASP A 65 -12.48 -9.51 9.83
#